data_AF-A0A970MQM5-F1
#
_entry.id   AF-A0A970MQM5-F1
#
_cell.length_a   1.000
_cell.length_b   1.000
_cell.length_c   1.000
_cell.angle_alpha   90.00
_cell.angle_beta   90.00
_cell.angle_gamma   90.00
#
_symmetry.space_group_name_H-M   'P 1'
#
loop_
_entity.id
_entity.type
_entity.pdbx_description
1 polymer ?
#
loop_
_entity_poly.entity_id
_entity_poly.type
_entity_poly.pdbx_seq_one_letter_code
_entity_poly.pdbx_strand_id
1 'polypeptide(L)'
;MNKEKTFIYAVCGDDEYIDSLNISLKTFAKRSKANILVVSDLSRNKKKIEYDKVINIEVDKSLNNHQASIFLKTSLHRYVDIEKGKFCYIDSDILAISNEVDSIFDEDFQTIAFCTDNVRLDYFSPYAVKCNCVEEAKNRRDKLSEAQNEYKTILDNWSDFCKNEESRKLKKLLDDCRKKPWEHLSILIPYFIKKQIGKGEKIYFDKYFQERKTKGWYSKDGTLLLYPMEKFEDFVSRKTGFIFSTKNNFWTLQNDNHDVTVARCTHLHQAIKKDFGYEIEKANWQHANGGLFLFNRKSIDFFESWHSQTLEIFNNDFWKTRDQGTLAACFRKFGIDESTFLDKKYNFILDTYKGEIMYDANKGFSIDSGINYHKPLMIHVFHRFGDKNWSIWNVIENEFL
;
A
#
# COMPACT_ATOMS: atom_id res chain seq x y z
N MET A 1 -31.93 25.58 -15.23
CA MET A 1 -31.79 24.33 -16.01
C MET A 1 -31.05 23.32 -15.14
N ASN A 2 -31.57 22.10 -15.01
CA ASN A 2 -30.81 21.05 -14.34
C ASN A 2 -29.54 20.77 -15.14
N LYS A 3 -28.37 20.90 -14.51
CA LYS A 3 -27.09 20.54 -15.15
C LYS A 3 -27.10 19.04 -15.43
N GLU A 4 -26.61 18.65 -16.59
CA GLU A 4 -26.46 17.25 -16.95
C GLU A 4 -25.48 16.57 -15.98
N LYS A 5 -25.81 15.37 -15.50
CA LYS A 5 -24.95 14.56 -14.63
C LYS A 5 -24.46 13.38 -15.44
N THR A 6 -23.14 13.24 -15.61
CA THR A 6 -22.56 12.23 -16.50
C THR A 6 -21.32 11.58 -15.89
N PHE A 7 -21.33 10.25 -15.78
CA PHE A 7 -20.13 9.45 -15.56
C PHE A 7 -19.38 9.27 -16.88
N ILE A 8 -18.07 9.47 -16.85
CA ILE A 8 -17.20 9.38 -18.02
C ILE A 8 -16.09 8.37 -17.75
N TYR A 9 -15.91 7.45 -18.69
CA TYR A 9 -14.73 6.59 -18.76
C TYR A 9 -13.78 7.11 -19.84
N ALA A 10 -12.48 7.01 -19.60
CA ALA A 10 -11.45 7.17 -20.63
C ALA A 10 -10.60 5.91 -20.67
N VAL A 11 -10.60 5.19 -21.78
CA VAL A 11 -9.95 3.87 -21.86
C VAL A 11 -9.56 3.56 -23.29
N CYS A 12 -8.42 2.89 -23.45
CA CYS A 12 -8.06 2.25 -24.71
C CYS A 12 -7.01 1.16 -24.47
N GLY A 13 -6.93 0.19 -25.38
CA GLY A 13 -5.81 -0.76 -25.46
C GLY A 13 -6.22 -2.23 -25.36
N ASP A 14 -5.51 -2.97 -24.51
CA ASP A 14 -5.61 -4.43 -24.41
C ASP A 14 -6.91 -4.93 -23.78
N ASP A 15 -7.18 -6.22 -23.96
CA ASP A 15 -8.38 -6.92 -23.50
C ASP A 15 -8.69 -6.68 -22.03
N GLU A 16 -7.69 -6.72 -21.15
CA GLU A 16 -7.85 -6.53 -19.70
C GLU A 16 -8.52 -5.20 -19.34
N TYR A 17 -8.16 -4.11 -20.02
CA TYR A 17 -8.73 -2.79 -19.78
C TYR A 17 -10.18 -2.71 -20.26
N ILE A 18 -10.47 -3.30 -21.41
CA ILE A 18 -11.82 -3.31 -21.99
C ILE A 18 -12.76 -4.26 -21.23
N ASP A 19 -12.26 -5.40 -20.75
CA ASP A 19 -13.02 -6.33 -19.92
C ASP A 19 -13.38 -5.69 -18.57
N SER A 20 -12.42 -5.00 -17.94
CA SER A 20 -12.66 -4.25 -16.69
C SER A 20 -13.70 -3.16 -16.90
N LEU A 21 -13.57 -2.37 -17.98
CA LEU A 21 -14.54 -1.36 -18.38
C LEU A 21 -15.93 -1.97 -18.55
N ASN A 22 -16.08 -3.06 -19.30
CA ASN A 22 -17.38 -3.66 -19.58
C ASN A 22 -18.07 -4.16 -18.30
N ILE A 23 -17.31 -4.67 -17.33
CA ILE A 23 -17.83 -5.03 -15.99
C ILE A 23 -18.25 -3.76 -15.23
N SER A 24 -17.40 -2.74 -15.19
CA SER A 24 -17.71 -1.46 -14.54
C SER A 24 -18.98 -0.81 -15.11
N LEU A 25 -19.09 -0.71 -16.43
CA LEU A 25 -20.27 -0.19 -17.13
C LEU A 25 -21.56 -0.91 -16.74
N LYS A 26 -21.53 -2.25 -16.63
CA LYS A 26 -22.68 -3.03 -16.16
C LYS A 26 -23.10 -2.63 -14.74
N THR A 27 -22.14 -2.44 -13.85
CA THR A 27 -22.45 -2.02 -12.47
C THR A 27 -23.04 -0.61 -12.40
N PHE A 28 -22.51 0.34 -13.16
CA PHE A 28 -23.04 1.71 -13.20
C PHE A 28 -24.40 1.78 -13.89
N ALA A 29 -24.58 1.10 -15.03
CA ALA A 29 -25.87 1.05 -15.72
C ALA A 29 -27.00 0.45 -14.86
N LYS A 30 -26.65 -0.47 -13.95
CA LYS A 30 -27.60 -1.09 -13.00
C LYS A 30 -28.00 -0.16 -11.85
N ARG A 31 -27.14 0.78 -11.45
CA ARG A 31 -27.23 1.50 -10.16
C ARG A 31 -27.34 3.02 -10.27
N SER A 32 -26.91 3.59 -11.37
CA SER A 32 -26.93 5.03 -11.64
C SER A 32 -28.11 5.40 -12.54
N LYS A 33 -28.66 6.59 -12.32
CA LYS A 33 -29.62 7.25 -13.21
C LYS A 33 -28.96 8.37 -14.04
N ALA A 34 -27.70 8.69 -13.75
CA ALA A 34 -26.91 9.64 -14.50
C ALA A 34 -26.58 9.09 -15.90
N ASN A 35 -26.21 9.98 -16.82
CA ASN A 35 -25.70 9.56 -18.11
C ASN A 35 -24.35 8.84 -17.93
N ILE A 36 -24.05 7.91 -18.84
CA ILE A 36 -22.74 7.28 -18.92
C ILE A 36 -22.20 7.54 -20.32
N LEU A 37 -20.93 7.87 -20.41
CA LEU A 37 -20.21 8.17 -21.63
C LEU A 37 -18.84 7.49 -21.60
N VAL A 38 -18.43 6.91 -22.72
CA VAL A 38 -17.09 6.34 -22.86
C VAL A 38 -16.32 7.13 -23.90
N VAL A 39 -15.12 7.59 -23.56
CA VAL A 39 -14.18 8.21 -24.49
C VAL A 39 -13.05 7.22 -24.74
N SER A 40 -12.82 6.87 -26.00
CA SER A 40 -11.86 5.85 -26.38
C SER A 40 -11.25 6.14 -27.74
N ASP A 41 -10.01 5.67 -27.94
CA ASP A 41 -9.47 5.46 -29.29
C ASP A 41 -9.82 4.04 -29.73
N LEU A 42 -10.89 3.89 -30.52
CA LEU A 42 -11.39 2.59 -30.94
C LEU A 42 -10.39 1.81 -31.80
N SER A 43 -9.46 2.51 -32.48
CA SER A 43 -8.47 1.87 -33.33
C SER A 43 -7.41 1.09 -32.53
N ARG A 44 -7.27 1.40 -31.23
CA ARG A 44 -6.33 0.76 -30.30
C ARG A 44 -6.92 -0.42 -29.54
N ASN A 45 -8.25 -0.56 -29.57
CA ASN A 45 -8.93 -1.55 -28.77
C ASN A 45 -8.90 -2.92 -29.43
N LYS A 46 -8.47 -3.93 -28.67
CA LYS A 46 -8.52 -5.32 -29.10
C LYS A 46 -9.93 -5.94 -28.99
N LYS A 47 -10.77 -5.38 -28.11
CA LYS A 47 -12.16 -5.79 -27.88
C LYS A 47 -13.14 -4.65 -28.10
N LYS A 48 -14.38 -5.00 -28.42
CA LYS A 48 -15.48 -4.05 -28.52
C LYS A 48 -15.90 -3.58 -27.13
N ILE A 49 -16.17 -2.29 -26.99
CA ILE A 49 -16.82 -1.72 -25.82
C ILE A 49 -18.32 -2.08 -25.88
N GLU A 50 -18.84 -2.73 -24.83
CA GLU A 50 -20.23 -3.19 -24.75
C GLU A 50 -21.16 -2.06 -24.27
N TYR A 51 -21.11 -0.92 -24.94
CA TYR A 51 -21.94 0.25 -24.63
C TYR A 51 -22.17 1.14 -25.85
N ASP A 52 -23.33 1.78 -25.91
CA ASP A 52 -23.74 2.52 -27.12
C ASP A 52 -23.14 3.93 -27.19
N LYS A 53 -23.00 4.61 -26.04
CA LYS A 53 -22.54 6.00 -25.98
C LYS A 53 -21.01 6.06 -25.90
N VAL A 54 -20.36 5.92 -27.05
CA VAL A 54 -18.90 6.00 -27.19
C VAL A 54 -18.49 7.16 -28.09
N ILE A 55 -17.60 8.02 -27.60
CA ILE A 55 -16.90 9.02 -28.40
C ILE A 55 -15.57 8.43 -28.83
N ASN A 56 -15.40 8.26 -30.14
CA ASN A 56 -14.16 7.80 -30.74
C ASN A 56 -13.21 8.97 -30.98
N ILE A 57 -12.01 8.92 -30.41
CA ILE A 57 -10.95 9.93 -30.56
C ILE A 57 -9.69 9.24 -31.10
N GLU A 58 -9.21 9.65 -32.27
CA GLU A 58 -7.93 9.17 -32.79
C GLU A 58 -6.79 9.87 -32.05
N VAL A 59 -6.04 9.12 -31.24
CA VAL A 59 -4.86 9.62 -30.51
C VAL A 59 -3.61 9.38 -31.34
N ASP A 60 -2.67 10.33 -31.31
CA ASP A 60 -1.39 10.25 -32.02
C ASP A 60 -0.74 8.85 -31.91
N LYS A 61 -0.51 8.23 -33.07
CA LYS A 61 0.00 6.86 -33.20
C LYS A 61 1.40 6.66 -32.62
N SER A 62 2.16 7.73 -32.40
CA SER A 62 3.45 7.69 -31.70
C SER A 62 3.32 7.35 -30.22
N LEU A 63 2.16 7.63 -29.60
CA LEU A 63 1.89 7.28 -28.21
C LEU A 63 1.57 5.79 -28.09
N ASN A 64 2.12 5.12 -27.08
CA ASN A 64 1.71 3.77 -26.72
C ASN A 64 0.33 3.76 -26.02
N ASN A 65 -0.28 2.59 -25.83
CA ASN A 65 -1.63 2.47 -25.25
C ASN A 65 -1.77 3.14 -23.88
N HIS A 66 -0.73 3.07 -23.04
CA HIS A 66 -0.74 3.65 -21.70
C HIS A 66 -0.59 5.18 -21.73
N GLN A 67 0.21 5.72 -22.65
CA GLN A 67 0.26 7.16 -22.91
C GLN A 67 -1.06 7.66 -23.51
N ALA A 68 -1.67 6.89 -24.41
CA ALA A 68 -2.94 7.24 -25.04
C ALA A 68 -4.10 7.25 -24.05
N SER A 69 -4.18 6.30 -23.10
CA SER A 69 -5.21 6.33 -22.07
C SER A 69 -5.08 7.55 -21.16
N ILE A 70 -3.85 7.91 -20.76
CA ILE A 70 -3.57 9.13 -19.99
C ILE A 70 -3.90 10.39 -20.81
N PHE A 71 -3.59 10.40 -22.11
CA PHE A 71 -3.95 11.49 -23.01
C PHE A 71 -5.46 11.73 -22.96
N LEU A 72 -6.27 10.68 -23.19
CA LEU A 72 -7.73 10.76 -23.19
C LEU A 72 -8.28 11.25 -21.86
N LYS A 73 -7.77 10.70 -20.75
CA LYS A 73 -8.16 11.07 -19.38
C LYS A 73 -7.90 12.56 -19.08
N THR A 74 -6.74 13.06 -19.45
CA THR A 74 -6.34 14.44 -19.15
C THR A 74 -6.95 15.47 -20.10
N SER A 75 -7.50 15.06 -21.25
CA SER A 75 -8.16 15.95 -22.22
C SER A 75 -9.69 15.84 -22.26
N LEU A 76 -10.32 15.18 -21.28
CA LEU A 76 -11.76 14.91 -21.26
C LEU A 76 -12.64 16.14 -21.47
N HIS A 77 -12.23 17.29 -20.93
CA HIS A 77 -12.96 18.56 -21.06
C HIS A 77 -13.15 19.01 -22.51
N ARG A 78 -12.34 18.50 -23.45
CA ARG A 78 -12.41 18.82 -24.88
C ARG A 78 -13.46 18.01 -25.63
N TYR A 79 -13.97 16.93 -25.05
CA TYR A 79 -14.86 15.97 -25.73
C TYR A 79 -16.29 15.96 -25.19
N VAL A 80 -16.55 16.75 -24.15
CA VAL A 80 -17.87 16.85 -23.53
C VAL A 80 -18.40 18.27 -23.59
N ASP A 81 -19.73 18.42 -23.54
CA ASP A 81 -20.38 19.73 -23.46
C ASP A 81 -20.23 20.30 -22.04
N ILE A 82 -19.02 20.75 -21.73
CA ILE A 82 -18.59 21.12 -20.37
C ILE A 82 -19.38 22.30 -19.78
N GLU A 83 -20.06 23.05 -20.65
CA GLU A 83 -20.93 24.18 -20.32
C GLU A 83 -22.26 23.75 -19.69
N LYS A 84 -22.74 22.53 -20.01
CA LYS A 84 -24.08 22.08 -19.63
C LYS A 84 -24.10 21.08 -18.48
N GLY A 85 -22.94 20.54 -18.09
CA GLY A 85 -22.88 19.40 -17.21
C GLY A 85 -21.99 19.53 -15.97
N LYS A 86 -22.14 18.54 -15.10
CA LYS A 86 -21.22 18.15 -14.05
C LYS A 86 -20.85 16.70 -14.32
N PHE A 87 -19.55 16.44 -14.38
CA PHE A 87 -19.01 15.20 -14.89
C PHE A 87 -18.20 14.51 -13.80
N CYS A 88 -18.22 13.18 -13.81
CA CYS A 88 -17.42 12.35 -12.94
C CYS A 88 -16.59 11.41 -13.80
N TYR A 89 -15.28 11.61 -13.84
CA TYR A 89 -14.38 10.62 -14.42
C TYR A 89 -14.25 9.42 -13.49
N ILE A 90 -14.19 8.22 -14.08
CA ILE A 90 -13.95 6.96 -13.37
C ILE A 90 -13.02 6.06 -14.19
N ASP A 91 -12.00 5.49 -13.54
CA ASP A 91 -11.15 4.44 -14.09
C ASP A 91 -11.97 3.15 -14.37
N SER A 92 -11.50 2.33 -15.30
CA SER A 92 -12.18 1.09 -15.72
C SER A 92 -12.27 0.02 -14.63
N ASP A 93 -11.46 0.13 -13.58
CA ASP A 93 -11.38 -0.80 -12.45
C ASP A 93 -12.18 -0.32 -11.21
N ILE A 94 -13.01 0.72 -11.37
CA ILE A 94 -13.95 1.20 -10.36
C ILE A 94 -15.33 0.59 -10.58
N LEU A 95 -15.94 0.02 -9.55
CA LEU A 95 -17.27 -0.60 -9.60
C LEU A 95 -18.26 0.17 -8.74
N ALA A 96 -19.47 0.39 -9.27
CA ALA A 96 -20.60 0.89 -8.49
C ALA A 96 -21.20 -0.26 -7.68
N ILE A 97 -21.24 -0.12 -6.35
CA ILE A 97 -21.80 -1.16 -5.45
C ILE A 97 -23.05 -0.71 -4.69
N SER A 98 -23.44 0.57 -4.81
CA SER A 98 -24.65 1.13 -4.20
C SER A 98 -25.53 1.85 -5.23
N ASN A 99 -26.84 1.90 -5.00
CA ASN A 99 -27.79 2.70 -5.79
C ASN A 99 -27.69 4.21 -5.51
N GLU A 100 -26.86 4.61 -4.53
CA GLU A 100 -26.65 6.01 -4.14
C GLU A 100 -25.44 6.65 -4.83
N VAL A 101 -24.85 5.99 -5.84
CA VAL A 101 -23.65 6.49 -6.56
C VAL A 101 -23.83 7.88 -7.16
N ASP A 102 -25.05 8.23 -7.56
CA ASP A 102 -25.35 9.54 -8.14
C ASP A 102 -25.22 10.71 -7.13
N SER A 103 -25.18 10.41 -5.83
CA SER A 103 -24.95 11.42 -4.78
C SER A 103 -23.61 12.14 -4.93
N ILE A 104 -22.65 11.54 -5.64
CA ILE A 104 -21.37 12.20 -5.94
C ILE A 104 -21.57 13.52 -6.69
N PHE A 105 -22.62 13.63 -7.51
CA PHE A 105 -22.91 14.85 -8.23
C PHE A 105 -23.51 15.95 -7.35
N ASP A 106 -23.75 15.69 -6.08
CA ASP A 106 -24.22 16.69 -5.11
C ASP A 106 -23.05 17.33 -4.35
N GLU A 107 -21.83 16.78 -4.47
CA GLU A 107 -20.61 17.29 -3.82
C GLU A 107 -20.13 18.62 -4.44
N ASP A 108 -19.97 19.66 -3.64
CA ASP A 108 -19.49 20.95 -4.13
C ASP A 108 -17.98 20.99 -4.28
N PHE A 109 -17.51 21.70 -5.31
CA PHE A 109 -16.09 21.95 -5.52
C PHE A 109 -15.84 23.28 -6.21
N GLN A 110 -14.65 23.84 -6.00
CA GLN A 110 -14.25 25.11 -6.57
C GLN A 110 -13.70 24.95 -7.99
N THR A 111 -12.61 24.20 -8.14
CA THR A 111 -11.92 24.00 -9.42
C THR A 111 -12.19 22.62 -9.98
N ILE A 112 -11.86 21.58 -9.21
CA ILE A 112 -12.01 20.15 -9.52
C ILE A 112 -11.94 19.42 -8.17
N ALA A 113 -12.54 18.24 -8.04
CA ALA A 113 -12.48 17.46 -6.80
C ALA A 113 -12.09 16.00 -7.04
N PHE A 114 -11.20 15.50 -6.21
CA PHE A 114 -10.63 14.15 -6.30
C PHE A 114 -10.81 13.42 -4.97
N CYS A 115 -10.79 12.09 -5.00
CA CYS A 115 -10.64 11.30 -3.80
C CYS A 115 -9.18 11.25 -3.33
N THR A 116 -9.00 10.88 -2.06
CA THR A 116 -7.66 10.66 -1.49
C THR A 116 -7.03 9.40 -2.05
N ASP A 117 -5.74 9.42 -2.39
CA ASP A 117 -4.98 8.20 -2.69
C ASP A 117 -4.74 7.36 -1.43
N ASN A 118 -4.47 6.07 -1.59
CA ASN A 118 -4.13 5.22 -0.46
C ASN A 118 -2.65 5.35 -0.08
N VAL A 119 -1.77 5.82 -0.98
CA VAL A 119 -0.36 6.12 -0.72
C VAL A 119 -0.12 7.62 -0.59
N ARG A 120 1.00 7.99 0.05
CA ARG A 120 1.47 9.38 0.15
C ARG A 120 2.56 9.63 -0.89
N LEU A 121 2.80 10.89 -1.22
CA LEU A 121 3.64 11.26 -2.36
C LEU A 121 5.06 10.70 -2.27
N ASP A 122 5.68 10.69 -1.08
CA ASP A 122 7.03 10.15 -0.89
C ASP A 122 7.12 8.64 -1.19
N TYR A 123 6.07 7.88 -0.87
CA TYR A 123 5.98 6.44 -1.13
C TYR A 123 5.66 6.16 -2.59
N PHE A 124 4.89 7.04 -3.24
CA PHE A 124 4.60 6.99 -4.66
C PHE A 124 5.81 7.40 -5.53
N SER A 125 6.63 8.33 -5.05
CA SER A 125 7.73 8.97 -5.78
C SER A 125 8.66 7.97 -6.50
N PRO A 126 9.19 6.89 -5.88
CA PRO A 126 10.02 5.90 -6.57
C PRO A 126 9.36 5.24 -7.81
N TYR A 127 8.03 5.21 -7.85
CA TYR A 127 7.25 4.63 -8.92
C TYR A 127 6.84 5.63 -10.00
N ALA A 128 7.03 6.93 -9.75
CA ALA A 128 6.71 8.03 -10.66
C ALA A 128 7.92 8.55 -11.45
N VAL A 129 9.13 8.37 -10.93
CA VAL A 129 10.37 8.81 -11.57
C VAL A 129 11.37 7.65 -11.72
N LYS A 130 12.31 7.79 -12.67
CA LYS A 130 13.40 6.83 -12.90
C LYS A 130 14.53 7.07 -11.90
N CYS A 131 14.32 6.63 -10.66
CA CYS A 131 15.34 6.56 -9.61
C CYS A 131 15.56 5.12 -9.12
N ASN A 132 16.66 4.88 -8.39
CA ASN A 132 17.05 3.55 -7.93
C ASN A 132 16.42 3.13 -6.60
N CYS A 133 15.56 3.95 -5.99
CA CYS A 133 15.04 3.72 -4.63
C CYS A 133 14.21 2.43 -4.49
N VAL A 134 13.56 1.96 -5.56
CA VAL A 134 12.85 0.67 -5.56
C VAL A 134 13.84 -0.49 -5.46
N GLU A 135 14.93 -0.45 -6.24
CA GLU A 135 15.96 -1.49 -6.21
C GLU A 135 16.74 -1.45 -4.90
N GLU A 136 17.03 -0.27 -4.36
CA GLU A 136 17.64 -0.13 -3.04
C GLU A 136 16.77 -0.75 -1.92
N ALA A 137 15.46 -0.47 -1.93
CA ALA A 137 14.54 -1.06 -0.96
C ALA A 137 14.45 -2.59 -1.09
N LYS A 138 14.49 -3.10 -2.32
CA LYS A 138 14.55 -4.54 -2.61
C LYS A 138 15.85 -5.15 -2.07
N ASN A 139 17.01 -4.58 -2.37
CA ASN A 139 18.31 -5.04 -1.85
C ASN A 139 18.33 -5.07 -0.32
N ARG A 140 17.73 -4.06 0.33
CA ARG A 140 17.59 -4.03 1.80
C ARG A 140 16.66 -5.12 2.31
N ARG A 141 15.56 -5.40 1.62
CA ARG A 141 14.65 -6.51 1.94
C ARG A 141 15.34 -7.86 1.81
N ASP A 142 16.10 -8.08 0.75
CA ASP A 142 16.82 -9.32 0.50
C ASP A 142 17.89 -9.54 1.58
N LYS A 143 18.66 -8.50 1.91
CA LYS A 143 19.63 -8.52 3.02
C LYS A 143 18.99 -8.84 4.36
N LEU A 144 17.80 -8.28 4.64
CA LEU A 144 17.05 -8.57 5.86
C LEU A 144 16.58 -10.03 5.87
N SER A 145 15.98 -10.51 4.79
CA SER A 145 15.51 -11.88 4.64
C SER A 145 16.63 -12.90 4.83
N GLU A 146 17.81 -12.64 4.25
CA GLU A 146 19.00 -13.48 4.43
C GLU A 146 19.40 -13.59 5.91
N ALA A 147 19.51 -12.46 6.62
CA ALA A 147 19.83 -12.46 8.05
C ALA A 147 18.78 -13.17 8.89
N GLN A 148 17.49 -13.03 8.56
CA GLN A 148 16.39 -13.71 9.25
C GLN A 148 16.44 -15.22 9.04
N ASN A 149 16.71 -15.67 7.81
CA ASN A 149 16.84 -17.08 7.48
C ASN A 149 18.07 -17.71 8.16
N GLU A 150 19.20 -17.00 8.21
CA GLU A 150 20.39 -17.46 8.93
C GLU A 150 20.10 -17.63 10.43
N TYR A 151 19.43 -16.65 11.06
CA TYR A 151 19.03 -16.76 12.46
C TYR A 151 18.07 -17.93 12.68
N LYS A 152 17.13 -18.15 11.76
CA LYS A 152 16.20 -19.29 11.82
C LYS A 152 16.96 -20.61 11.83
N THR A 153 17.97 -20.79 10.97
CA THR A 153 18.82 -21.99 10.98
C THR A 153 19.58 -22.15 12.31
N ILE A 154 20.10 -21.06 12.87
CA ILE A 154 20.76 -21.07 14.19
C ILE A 154 19.77 -21.51 15.28
N LEU A 155 18.56 -20.95 15.27
CA LEU A 155 17.50 -21.28 16.21
C LEU A 155 17.03 -22.74 16.08
N ASP A 156 16.90 -23.26 14.86
CA ASP A 156 16.52 -24.65 14.60
C ASP A 156 17.59 -25.61 15.13
N ASN A 157 18.88 -25.34 14.85
CA ASN A 157 20.00 -26.11 15.39
C ASN A 157 20.05 -26.07 16.93
N TRP A 158 19.81 -24.90 17.53
CA TRP A 158 19.72 -24.76 18.99
C TRP A 158 18.54 -25.55 19.56
N SER A 159 17.38 -25.48 18.91
CA SER A 159 16.17 -26.19 19.31
C SER A 159 16.39 -27.70 19.26
N ASP A 160 17.03 -28.20 18.20
CA ASP A 160 17.41 -29.59 18.04
C ASP A 160 18.39 -30.06 19.11
N PHE A 161 19.42 -29.25 19.41
CA PHE A 161 20.33 -29.51 20.51
C PHE A 161 19.58 -29.67 21.85
N CYS A 162 18.58 -28.83 22.09
CA CYS A 162 17.77 -28.84 23.31
C CYS A 162 16.75 -29.99 23.39
N LYS A 163 16.61 -30.85 22.36
CA LYS A 163 15.65 -31.97 22.37
C LYS A 163 16.05 -33.12 23.29
N ASN A 164 17.28 -33.17 23.79
CA ASN A 164 17.67 -34.23 24.73
C ASN A 164 16.87 -34.14 26.04
N GLU A 165 16.66 -35.29 26.68
CA GLU A 165 15.74 -35.42 27.82
C GLU A 165 16.15 -34.53 29.01
N GLU A 166 17.44 -34.48 29.34
CA GLU A 166 17.93 -33.67 30.47
C GLU A 166 17.81 -32.16 30.19
N SER A 167 17.97 -31.71 28.94
CA SER A 167 17.77 -30.32 28.56
C SER A 167 16.31 -29.92 28.63
N ARG A 168 15.39 -30.82 28.26
CA ARG A 168 13.94 -30.61 28.44
C ARG A 168 13.57 -30.50 29.91
N LYS A 169 14.13 -31.37 30.77
CA LYS A 169 13.93 -31.31 32.23
C LYS A 169 14.42 -29.99 32.81
N LEU A 170 15.63 -29.56 32.44
CA LEU A 170 16.18 -28.28 32.87
C LEU A 170 15.32 -27.11 32.38
N LYS A 171 14.92 -27.10 31.10
CA LYS A 171 14.07 -26.03 30.54
C LYS A 171 12.73 -25.93 31.27
N LYS A 172 12.09 -27.07 31.53
CA LYS A 172 10.86 -27.14 32.32
C LYS A 172 11.06 -26.57 33.74
N LEU A 173 12.14 -26.96 34.42
CA LEU A 173 12.46 -26.44 35.75
C LEU A 173 12.66 -24.92 35.74
N LEU A 174 13.36 -24.38 34.74
CA LEU A 174 13.56 -22.93 34.58
C LEU A 174 12.24 -22.21 34.30
N ASP A 175 11.38 -22.77 33.46
CA ASP A 175 10.06 -22.22 33.14
C ASP A 175 9.12 -22.25 34.37
N ASP A 176 9.14 -23.34 35.14
CA ASP A 176 8.36 -23.49 36.37
C ASP A 176 8.83 -22.48 37.42
N CYS A 177 10.15 -22.30 37.59
CA CYS A 177 10.72 -21.27 38.46
C CYS A 177 10.33 -19.84 38.05
N ARG A 178 10.16 -19.59 36.74
CA ARG A 178 9.76 -18.28 36.23
C ARG A 178 8.27 -17.99 36.44
N LYS A 179 7.41 -19.01 36.25
CA LYS A 179 5.96 -18.90 36.44
C LYS A 179 5.57 -18.88 37.91
N LYS A 180 6.30 -19.63 38.74
CA LYS A 180 5.98 -19.87 40.15
C LYS A 180 7.21 -19.68 41.04
N PRO A 181 7.78 -18.47 41.10
CA PRO A 181 9.03 -18.23 41.83
C PRO A 181 8.93 -18.56 43.33
N TRP A 182 7.75 -18.38 43.93
CA TRP A 182 7.51 -18.65 45.35
C TRP A 182 7.58 -20.14 45.72
N GLU A 183 7.19 -21.05 44.81
CA GLU A 183 7.26 -22.51 45.02
C GLU A 183 8.71 -23.04 44.95
N HIS A 184 9.64 -22.23 44.40
CA HIS A 184 11.02 -22.64 44.13
C HIS A 184 12.08 -21.77 44.84
N LEU A 185 11.71 -21.07 45.92
CA LEU A 185 12.62 -20.17 46.66
C LEU A 185 13.88 -20.87 47.18
N SER A 186 13.78 -22.13 47.60
CA SER A 186 14.92 -22.92 48.09
C SER A 186 16.02 -23.13 47.04
N ILE A 187 15.66 -23.09 45.75
CA ILE A 187 16.59 -23.19 44.62
C ILE A 187 17.01 -21.80 44.14
N LEU A 188 16.06 -20.86 44.05
CA LEU A 188 16.29 -19.53 43.50
C LEU A 188 17.17 -18.65 44.39
N ILE A 189 16.93 -18.63 45.70
CA ILE A 189 17.66 -17.77 46.64
C ILE A 189 19.17 -18.08 46.62
N PRO A 190 19.62 -19.34 46.80
CA PRO A 190 21.06 -19.67 46.73
C PRO A 190 21.66 -19.34 45.36
N TYR A 191 20.92 -19.60 44.27
CA TYR A 191 21.37 -19.30 42.92
C TYR A 191 21.61 -17.80 42.72
N PHE A 192 20.68 -16.93 43.12
CA PHE A 192 20.82 -15.48 42.96
C PHE A 192 21.91 -14.88 43.86
N ILE A 193 21.99 -15.30 45.13
CA ILE A 193 23.07 -14.89 46.04
C ILE A 193 24.42 -15.25 45.43
N LYS A 194 24.57 -16.50 44.96
CA LYS A 194 25.81 -16.95 44.34
C LYS A 194 26.08 -16.19 43.05
N LYS A 195 25.08 -15.94 42.20
CA LYS A 195 25.22 -15.18 40.96
C LYS A 195 25.76 -13.76 41.20
N GLN A 196 25.29 -13.07 42.24
CA GLN A 196 25.66 -11.68 42.56
C GLN A 196 26.99 -11.56 43.33
N ILE A 197 27.25 -12.43 44.31
CA ILE A 197 28.33 -12.22 45.30
C ILE A 197 29.37 -13.36 45.29
N GLY A 198 29.05 -14.50 44.68
CA GLY A 198 29.88 -15.71 44.73
C GLY A 198 31.15 -15.64 43.87
N LYS A 199 32.30 -16.03 44.45
CA LYS A 199 33.55 -16.27 43.71
C LYS A 199 33.56 -17.71 43.17
N GLY A 200 33.89 -17.90 41.89
CA GLY A 200 33.99 -19.21 41.24
C GLY A 200 33.32 -19.27 39.86
N GLU A 201 33.76 -20.19 39.00
CA GLU A 201 33.33 -20.28 37.60
C GLU A 201 31.94 -20.92 37.42
N LYS A 202 31.45 -21.69 38.41
CA LYS A 202 30.18 -22.43 38.35
C LYS A 202 29.16 -21.90 39.36
N ILE A 203 27.93 -21.69 38.90
CA ILE A 203 26.76 -21.32 39.72
C ILE A 203 25.79 -22.51 39.71
N TYR A 204 25.62 -23.17 40.86
CA TYR A 204 24.74 -24.33 40.96
C TYR A 204 23.28 -23.91 41.08
N PHE A 205 22.40 -24.73 40.50
CA PHE A 205 20.96 -24.56 40.47
C PHE A 205 20.34 -25.96 40.47
N ASP A 206 19.84 -26.38 41.63
CA ASP A 206 19.42 -27.76 41.87
C ASP A 206 20.53 -28.76 41.47
N LYS A 207 20.25 -29.79 40.66
CA LYS A 207 21.23 -30.76 40.16
C LYS A 207 22.06 -30.27 38.96
N TYR A 208 21.84 -29.03 38.51
CA TYR A 208 22.50 -28.43 37.35
C TYR A 208 23.47 -27.32 37.78
N PHE A 209 24.32 -26.88 36.86
CA PHE A 209 25.10 -25.66 37.06
C PHE A 209 25.19 -24.82 35.80
N GLN A 210 25.25 -23.50 35.99
CA GLN A 210 25.56 -22.54 34.94
C GLN A 210 27.02 -22.10 35.05
N GLU A 211 27.75 -22.13 33.94
CA GLU A 211 29.10 -21.59 33.87
C GLU A 211 29.05 -20.08 33.65
N ARG A 212 29.82 -19.29 34.41
CA ARG A 212 29.75 -17.82 34.39
C ARG A 212 30.19 -17.19 33.07
N LYS A 213 31.29 -17.71 32.49
CA LYS A 213 31.93 -17.12 31.30
C LYS A 213 31.06 -17.34 30.06
N THR A 214 30.69 -18.59 29.81
CA THR A 214 29.89 -18.98 28.64
C THR A 214 28.39 -18.79 28.85
N LYS A 215 27.94 -18.68 30.11
CA LYS A 215 26.52 -18.72 30.51
C LYS A 215 25.81 -20.02 30.10
N GLY A 216 26.56 -21.03 29.68
CA GLY A 216 26.06 -22.36 29.37
C GLY A 216 25.59 -23.08 30.63
N TRP A 217 24.58 -23.93 30.47
CA TRP A 217 24.02 -24.78 31.50
C TRP A 217 24.46 -26.21 31.29
N TYR A 218 24.85 -26.86 32.37
CA TYR A 218 25.45 -28.18 32.35
C TYR A 218 24.79 -29.09 33.40
N SER A 219 24.74 -30.39 33.13
CA SER A 219 24.45 -31.41 34.12
C SER A 219 25.60 -31.60 35.09
N LYS A 220 25.35 -32.30 36.20
CA LYS A 220 26.33 -32.56 37.26
C LYS A 220 27.62 -33.25 36.76
N ASP A 221 27.51 -34.09 35.74
CA ASP A 221 28.62 -34.79 35.07
C ASP A 221 29.40 -33.91 34.06
N GLY A 222 28.94 -32.69 33.78
CA GLY A 222 29.60 -31.75 32.89
C GLY A 222 29.10 -31.75 31.44
N THR A 223 28.03 -32.48 31.12
CA THR A 223 27.42 -32.41 29.78
C THR A 223 26.70 -31.08 29.57
N LEU A 224 26.95 -30.40 28.44
CA LEU A 224 26.25 -29.15 28.08
C LEU A 224 24.79 -29.44 27.73
N LEU A 225 23.86 -28.68 28.32
CA LEU A 225 22.42 -28.84 28.18
C LEU A 225 21.75 -27.65 27.47
N LEU A 226 22.12 -26.42 27.83
CA LEU A 226 21.61 -25.20 27.19
C LEU A 226 22.75 -24.19 27.04
N TYR A 227 22.77 -23.42 25.97
CA TYR A 227 23.70 -22.29 25.83
C TYR A 227 22.93 -21.02 25.44
N PRO A 228 23.42 -19.82 25.83
CA PRO A 228 22.73 -18.58 25.51
C PRO A 228 22.68 -18.37 24.00
N MET A 229 21.54 -17.89 23.50
CA MET A 229 21.43 -17.37 22.15
C MET A 229 21.49 -15.86 22.17
N GLU A 230 22.11 -15.29 21.13
CA GLU A 230 21.93 -13.88 20.80
C GLU A 230 20.46 -13.60 20.53
N LYS A 231 19.96 -12.42 20.92
CA LYS A 231 18.58 -12.05 20.58
C LYS A 231 18.46 -11.89 19.08
N PHE A 232 17.29 -12.22 18.54
CA PHE A 232 17.00 -12.08 17.12
C PHE A 232 17.28 -10.66 16.61
N GLU A 233 16.83 -9.66 17.36
CA GLU A 233 16.98 -8.26 16.98
C GLU A 233 18.46 -7.85 16.97
N ASP A 234 19.23 -8.28 17.97
CA ASP A 234 20.66 -7.98 18.09
C ASP A 234 21.45 -8.64 16.94
N PHE A 235 21.15 -9.91 16.65
CA PHE A 235 21.77 -10.67 15.56
C PHE A 235 21.52 -10.00 14.20
N VAL A 236 20.26 -9.71 13.89
CA VAL A 236 19.90 -9.11 12.61
C VAL A 236 20.45 -7.68 12.50
N SER A 237 20.45 -6.90 13.59
CA SER A 237 21.04 -5.55 13.60
C SER A 237 22.54 -5.60 13.30
N ARG A 238 23.27 -6.52 13.92
CA ARG A 238 24.71 -6.70 13.71
C ARG A 238 25.04 -7.14 12.28
N LYS A 239 24.22 -7.99 11.68
CA LYS A 239 24.39 -8.49 10.30
C LYS A 239 24.04 -7.47 9.24
N THR A 240 22.98 -6.70 9.46
CA THR A 240 22.40 -5.84 8.43
C THR A 240 22.81 -4.37 8.58
N GLY A 241 23.10 -3.92 9.80
CA GLY A 241 23.20 -2.51 10.17
C GLY A 241 21.83 -1.83 10.40
N PHE A 242 20.73 -2.57 10.32
CA PHE A 242 19.38 -2.05 10.54
C PHE A 242 19.03 -2.04 12.02
N ILE A 243 18.10 -1.18 12.42
CA ILE A 243 17.64 -1.06 13.80
C ILE A 243 16.17 -1.45 13.87
N PHE A 244 15.83 -2.39 14.74
CA PHE A 244 14.44 -2.79 14.96
C PHE A 244 13.70 -1.76 15.81
N SER A 245 12.61 -1.19 15.28
CA SER A 245 11.71 -0.31 16.02
C SER A 245 10.64 -1.14 16.71
N THR A 246 10.75 -1.32 18.02
CA THR A 246 9.74 -2.04 18.82
C THR A 246 8.38 -1.34 18.80
N LYS A 247 8.37 0.00 18.71
CA LYS A 247 7.14 0.79 18.64
C LYS A 247 6.36 0.53 17.35
N ASN A 248 7.06 0.45 16.22
CA ASN A 248 6.43 0.35 14.91
C ASN A 248 6.44 -1.07 14.32
N ASN A 249 7.13 -2.01 14.98
CA ASN A 249 7.25 -3.40 14.57
C ASN A 249 7.89 -3.61 13.18
N PHE A 250 8.91 -2.82 12.84
CA PHE A 250 9.66 -2.95 11.58
C PHE A 250 11.13 -2.52 11.73
N TRP A 251 11.92 -2.82 10.71
CA TRP A 251 13.35 -2.49 10.62
C TRP A 251 13.58 -1.12 9.98
N THR A 252 14.53 -0.36 10.51
CA THR A 252 14.83 1.02 10.09
C THR A 252 16.32 1.23 9.80
N LEU A 253 16.65 2.30 9.07
CA LEU A 253 18.03 2.80 8.99
C LEU A 253 18.35 3.68 10.21
N GLN A 254 19.63 3.90 10.48
CA GLN A 254 20.06 4.82 11.51
C GLN A 254 19.54 6.24 11.23
N ASN A 255 18.88 6.85 12.23
CA ASN A 255 18.22 8.16 12.13
C ASN A 255 17.03 8.22 11.14
N ASP A 256 16.49 7.06 10.75
CA ASP A 256 15.27 6.96 9.97
C ASP A 256 14.16 6.30 10.81
N ASN A 257 12.92 6.72 10.61
CA ASN A 257 11.73 6.19 11.31
C ASN A 257 10.84 5.36 10.38
N HIS A 258 11.31 5.00 9.19
CA HIS A 258 10.54 4.31 8.17
C HIS A 258 11.08 2.89 7.92
N ASP A 259 10.18 2.01 7.48
CA ASP A 259 10.52 0.64 7.14
C ASP A 259 11.55 0.59 6.00
N VAL A 260 12.69 -0.05 6.29
CA VAL A 260 13.84 -0.19 5.39
C VAL A 260 13.51 -0.96 4.11
N THR A 261 12.47 -1.78 4.14
CA THR A 261 12.00 -2.63 3.03
C THR A 261 11.01 -1.94 2.11
N VAL A 262 10.54 -0.74 2.47
CA VAL A 262 9.57 0.02 1.69
C VAL A 262 10.29 1.14 0.92
N ALA A 263 10.06 1.21 -0.38
CA ALA A 263 10.64 2.25 -1.22
C ALA A 263 10.00 3.60 -0.90
N ARG A 264 10.83 4.63 -0.69
CA ARG A 264 10.40 5.99 -0.39
C ARG A 264 11.49 6.98 -0.80
N CYS A 265 11.13 8.12 -1.38
CA CYS A 265 12.06 9.21 -1.67
C CYS A 265 11.33 10.53 -1.96
N THR A 266 12.07 11.64 -2.03
CA THR A 266 11.54 12.96 -2.40
C THR A 266 11.90 13.37 -3.83
N HIS A 267 12.39 12.45 -4.66
CA HIS A 267 12.82 12.76 -6.04
C HIS A 267 11.68 13.32 -6.90
N LEU A 268 10.43 12.89 -6.68
CA LEU A 268 9.27 13.47 -7.36
C LEU A 268 9.03 14.93 -6.96
N HIS A 269 9.25 15.30 -5.69
CA HIS A 269 9.16 16.71 -5.26
C HIS A 269 10.19 17.56 -6.02
N GLN A 270 11.42 17.04 -6.14
CA GLN A 270 12.50 17.72 -6.86
C GLN A 270 12.19 17.86 -8.35
N ALA A 271 11.64 16.82 -8.97
CA ALA A 271 11.23 16.85 -10.37
C ALA A 271 10.12 17.87 -10.62
N ILE A 272 9.09 17.90 -9.78
CA ILE A 272 7.99 18.87 -9.87
C ILE A 272 8.51 20.30 -9.73
N LYS A 273 9.40 20.55 -8.75
CA LYS A 273 10.01 21.87 -8.55
C LYS A 273 10.87 22.28 -9.75
N LYS A 274 11.67 21.36 -10.28
CA LYS A 274 12.59 21.61 -11.39
C LYS A 274 11.84 21.90 -12.69
N ASP A 275 10.90 21.02 -13.05
CA ASP A 275 10.30 21.03 -14.39
C ASP A 275 9.06 21.93 -14.44
N PHE A 276 8.36 22.15 -13.32
CA PHE A 276 7.14 22.97 -13.27
C PHE A 276 7.20 24.19 -12.34
N GLY A 277 8.27 24.34 -11.55
CA GLY A 277 8.45 25.49 -10.66
C GLY A 277 7.62 25.45 -9.37
N TYR A 278 6.93 24.34 -9.06
CA TYR A 278 6.08 24.23 -7.88
C TYR A 278 6.75 23.46 -6.74
N GLU A 279 6.67 24.01 -5.53
CA GLU A 279 7.19 23.35 -4.33
C GLU A 279 6.07 22.61 -3.57
N ILE A 280 6.35 21.36 -3.20
CA ILE A 280 5.50 20.57 -2.32
C ILE A 280 6.17 20.56 -0.95
N GLU A 281 5.78 21.53 -0.12
CA GLU A 281 6.42 21.83 1.17
C GLU A 281 6.27 20.69 2.19
N LYS A 282 5.09 20.08 2.24
CA LYS A 282 4.79 18.99 3.19
C LYS A 282 5.47 17.70 2.72
N ALA A 283 6.50 17.27 3.43
CA ALA A 283 7.02 15.91 3.29
C ALA A 283 5.89 14.91 3.55
N ASN A 284 5.85 13.83 2.76
CA ASN A 284 4.84 12.80 2.88
C ASN A 284 3.40 13.35 2.71
N TRP A 285 3.23 14.33 1.82
CA TRP A 285 1.93 14.92 1.46
C TRP A 285 0.96 13.84 0.98
N GLN A 286 -0.31 13.93 1.41
CA GLN A 286 -1.34 13.02 0.94
C GLN A 286 -1.83 13.53 -0.42
N HIS A 287 -1.48 12.81 -1.49
CA HIS A 287 -1.89 13.20 -2.83
C HIS A 287 -3.27 12.63 -3.18
N ALA A 288 -3.84 13.21 -4.24
CA ALA A 288 -5.11 12.76 -4.81
C ALA A 288 -4.94 11.48 -5.64
N ASN A 289 -5.97 10.65 -5.62
CA ASN A 289 -6.09 9.50 -6.49
C ASN A 289 -6.62 9.94 -7.86
N GLY A 290 -5.90 9.61 -8.93
CA GLY A 290 -6.31 9.98 -10.28
C GLY A 290 -7.48 9.17 -10.84
N GLY A 291 -7.97 8.13 -10.15
CA GLY A 291 -8.95 7.20 -10.70
C GLY A 291 -10.39 7.66 -10.63
N LEU A 292 -10.70 8.66 -9.80
CA LEU A 292 -12.01 9.29 -9.78
C LEU A 292 -11.90 10.79 -9.50
N PHE A 293 -12.60 11.60 -10.30
CA PHE A 293 -12.73 13.04 -10.03
C PHE A 293 -13.98 13.67 -10.62
N LEU A 294 -14.48 14.69 -9.92
CA LEU A 294 -15.57 15.56 -10.36
C LEU A 294 -15.06 16.81 -11.02
N PHE A 295 -15.66 17.17 -12.15
CA PHE A 295 -15.30 18.35 -12.91
C PHE A 295 -16.50 19.00 -13.61
N ASN A 296 -16.34 20.27 -13.98
CA ASN A 296 -17.31 21.06 -14.76
C ASN A 296 -16.57 22.20 -15.48
N ARG A 297 -17.30 23.18 -16.01
CA ARG A 297 -16.72 24.37 -16.67
C ARG A 297 -15.57 25.03 -15.89
N LYS A 298 -15.63 25.08 -14.55
CA LYS A 298 -14.59 25.69 -13.71
C LYS A 298 -13.27 24.93 -13.74
N SER A 299 -13.25 23.70 -14.25
CA SER A 299 -12.09 22.81 -14.30
C SER A 299 -11.26 22.97 -15.58
N ILE A 300 -11.68 23.78 -16.56
CA ILE A 300 -11.03 23.88 -17.89
C ILE A 300 -9.54 24.22 -17.76
N ASP A 301 -9.20 25.29 -17.03
CA ASP A 301 -7.80 25.71 -16.88
C ASP A 301 -6.95 24.65 -16.17
N PHE A 302 -7.57 23.93 -15.23
CA PHE A 302 -6.93 22.81 -14.54
C PHE A 302 -6.58 21.69 -15.53
N PHE A 303 -7.53 21.25 -16.35
CA PHE A 303 -7.26 20.22 -17.35
C PHE A 303 -6.25 20.66 -18.41
N GLU A 304 -6.33 21.89 -18.90
CA GLU A 304 -5.34 22.38 -19.87
C GLU A 304 -3.92 22.34 -19.29
N SER A 305 -3.77 22.75 -18.03
CA SER A 305 -2.50 22.64 -17.32
C SER A 305 -2.07 21.19 -17.13
N TRP A 306 -2.98 20.33 -16.67
CA TRP A 306 -2.67 18.94 -16.36
C TRP A 306 -2.31 18.16 -17.61
N HIS A 307 -3.09 18.31 -18.68
CA HIS A 307 -2.82 17.71 -19.98
C HIS A 307 -1.47 18.16 -20.53
N SER A 308 -1.22 19.47 -20.60
CA SER A 308 0.03 20.00 -21.15
C SER A 308 1.26 19.48 -20.40
N GLN A 309 1.25 19.54 -19.06
CA GLN A 309 2.36 19.04 -18.24
C GLN A 309 2.54 17.52 -18.40
N THR A 310 1.44 16.78 -18.56
CA THR A 310 1.48 15.32 -18.75
C THR A 310 2.10 14.94 -20.09
N LEU A 311 1.79 15.67 -21.16
CA LEU A 311 2.44 15.45 -22.45
C LEU A 311 3.92 15.84 -22.44
N GLU A 312 4.30 16.85 -21.65
CA GLU A 312 5.70 17.24 -21.47
C GLU A 312 6.53 16.11 -20.85
N ILE A 313 6.03 15.45 -19.79
CA ILE A 313 6.77 14.36 -19.13
C ILE A 313 6.90 13.09 -19.97
N PHE A 314 6.04 12.89 -20.98
CA PHE A 314 6.17 11.74 -21.89
C PHE A 314 7.48 11.75 -22.67
N ASN A 315 8.07 12.93 -22.88
CA ASN A 315 9.33 13.12 -23.57
C ASN A 315 10.51 13.36 -22.61
N ASN A 316 10.29 13.27 -21.31
CA ASN A 316 11.32 13.51 -20.30
C ASN A 316 11.81 12.19 -19.70
N ASP A 317 13.08 11.88 -19.95
CA ASP A 317 13.68 10.61 -19.54
C ASP A 317 13.72 10.37 -18.04
N PHE A 318 13.64 11.41 -17.21
CA PHE A 318 13.60 11.24 -15.76
C PHE A 318 12.24 10.73 -15.26
N TRP A 319 11.17 11.05 -15.98
CA TRP A 319 9.82 10.68 -15.57
C TRP A 319 9.45 9.29 -16.07
N LYS A 320 8.59 8.62 -15.31
CA LYS A 320 7.85 7.46 -15.81
C LYS A 320 6.52 7.96 -16.38
N THR A 321 5.96 7.23 -17.32
CA THR A 321 4.63 7.51 -17.88
C THR A 321 3.57 7.34 -16.78
N ARG A 322 3.27 8.42 -16.05
CA ARG A 322 2.31 8.49 -14.93
C ARG A 322 1.82 9.92 -14.78
N ASP A 323 0.52 10.12 -14.70
CA ASP A 323 -0.13 11.43 -14.60
C ASP A 323 -0.22 11.97 -13.16
N GLN A 324 -0.02 11.13 -12.14
CA GLN A 324 -0.19 11.56 -10.74
C GLN A 324 0.86 12.59 -10.30
N GLY A 325 2.05 12.61 -10.91
CA GLY A 325 3.08 13.59 -10.59
C GLY A 325 2.75 14.99 -11.15
N THR A 326 2.22 15.06 -12.37
CA THR A 326 1.73 16.31 -12.98
C THR A 326 0.41 16.76 -12.35
N LEU A 327 -0.41 15.81 -11.88
CA LEU A 327 -1.57 16.10 -11.04
C LEU A 327 -1.16 16.81 -9.74
N ALA A 328 -0.13 16.32 -9.05
CA ALA A 328 0.41 16.96 -7.85
C ALA A 328 0.93 18.38 -8.13
N ALA A 329 1.59 18.60 -9.28
CA ALA A 329 2.01 19.92 -9.72
C ALA A 329 0.82 20.87 -9.95
N CYS A 330 -0.26 20.38 -10.58
CA CYS A 330 -1.48 21.15 -10.79
C CYS A 330 -2.18 21.50 -9.48
N PHE A 331 -2.19 20.62 -8.48
CA PHE A 331 -2.76 20.94 -7.17
C PHE A 331 -2.07 22.14 -6.52
N ARG A 332 -0.74 22.23 -6.65
CA ARG A 332 0.02 23.39 -6.18
C ARG A 332 -0.29 24.64 -6.99
N LYS A 333 -0.31 24.53 -8.33
CA LYS A 333 -0.64 25.65 -9.22
C LYS A 333 -2.00 26.28 -8.91
N PHE A 334 -3.00 25.47 -8.63
CA PHE A 334 -4.39 25.91 -8.42
C PHE A 334 -4.78 26.06 -6.95
N GLY A 335 -3.84 25.92 -6.01
CA GLY A 335 -4.09 26.07 -4.57
C GLY A 335 -5.10 25.06 -4.01
N ILE A 336 -5.10 23.83 -4.52
CA ILE A 336 -6.01 22.76 -4.08
C ILE A 336 -5.36 21.99 -2.92
N ASP A 337 -6.10 21.86 -1.81
CA ASP A 337 -5.63 21.21 -0.57
C ASP A 337 -6.34 19.87 -0.30
N GLU A 338 -5.74 19.04 0.57
CA GLU A 338 -6.32 17.79 1.07
C GLU A 338 -7.72 17.99 1.67
N SER A 339 -8.00 19.17 2.27
CA SER A 339 -9.31 19.48 2.84
C SER A 339 -10.45 19.56 1.83
N THR A 340 -10.15 19.62 0.52
CA THR A 340 -11.15 19.66 -0.55
C THR A 340 -11.36 18.31 -1.22
N PHE A 341 -10.78 17.24 -0.68
CA PHE A 341 -10.92 15.90 -1.26
C PHE A 341 -12.31 15.33 -0.98
N LEU A 342 -12.82 14.58 -1.95
CA LEU A 342 -14.07 13.84 -1.83
C LEU A 342 -13.93 12.72 -0.79
N ASP A 343 -15.06 12.36 -0.19
CA ASP A 343 -15.13 11.24 0.75
C ASP A 343 -14.69 9.93 0.08
N LYS A 344 -13.91 9.13 0.81
CA LYS A 344 -13.38 7.84 0.35
C LYS A 344 -14.48 6.84 -0.01
N LYS A 345 -15.73 7.02 0.45
CA LYS A 345 -16.88 6.20 0.04
C LYS A 345 -17.11 6.24 -1.48
N TYR A 346 -16.69 7.31 -2.16
CA TYR A 346 -16.81 7.44 -3.61
C TYR A 346 -15.70 6.73 -4.36
N ASN A 347 -14.56 6.46 -3.72
CA ASN A 347 -13.45 5.75 -4.36
C ASN A 347 -12.70 4.91 -3.32
N PHE A 348 -13.32 3.82 -2.89
CA PHE A 348 -12.78 3.00 -1.81
C PHE A 348 -11.80 1.98 -2.37
N ILE A 349 -10.51 2.26 -2.21
CA ILE A 349 -9.42 1.49 -2.83
C ILE A 349 -9.18 0.18 -2.07
N LEU A 350 -9.42 -0.93 -2.74
CA LEU A 350 -9.12 -2.28 -2.30
C LEU A 350 -7.71 -2.65 -2.76
N ASP A 351 -6.71 -2.31 -1.95
CA ASP A 351 -5.28 -2.55 -2.25
C ASP A 351 -4.74 -3.76 -1.49
N THR A 352 -4.48 -4.84 -2.23
CA THR A 352 -3.99 -6.11 -1.71
C THR A 352 -2.59 -6.07 -1.10
N TYR A 353 -1.83 -4.99 -1.28
CA TYR A 353 -0.49 -4.84 -0.72
C TYR A 353 -0.46 -4.17 0.67
N LYS A 354 -1.56 -3.56 1.13
CA LYS A 354 -1.57 -2.77 2.38
C LYS A 354 -2.11 -3.47 3.61
N GLY A 355 -2.91 -4.52 3.43
CA GLY A 355 -3.54 -5.20 4.55
C GLY A 355 -4.47 -6.32 4.10
N GLU A 356 -4.97 -7.06 5.08
CA GLU A 356 -6.00 -8.05 4.83
C GLU A 356 -7.33 -7.33 4.58
N ILE A 357 -7.87 -7.54 3.39
CA ILE A 357 -9.18 -7.02 3.00
C ILE A 357 -10.23 -8.04 3.44
N MET A 358 -11.25 -7.56 4.15
CA MET A 358 -12.36 -8.38 4.65
C MET A 358 -13.70 -7.79 4.22
N TYR A 359 -14.72 -8.65 4.15
CA TYR A 359 -16.10 -8.25 3.89
C TYR A 359 -17.03 -8.88 4.91
N ASP A 360 -17.99 -8.10 5.38
CA ASP A 360 -19.12 -8.52 6.21
C ASP A 360 -20.40 -7.95 5.60
N ALA A 361 -21.40 -8.78 5.35
CA ALA A 361 -22.62 -8.37 4.65
C ALA A 361 -23.39 -7.23 5.36
N ASN A 362 -23.28 -7.13 6.69
CA ASN A 362 -23.98 -6.10 7.46
C ASN A 362 -23.14 -4.83 7.66
N LYS A 363 -21.81 -4.97 7.73
CA LYS A 363 -20.88 -3.87 8.05
C LYS A 363 -20.18 -3.28 6.82
N GLY A 364 -20.01 -4.06 5.75
CA GLY A 364 -19.34 -3.67 4.51
C GLY A 364 -17.89 -4.17 4.42
N PHE A 365 -17.01 -3.37 3.85
CA PHE A 365 -15.60 -3.69 3.61
C PHE A 365 -14.69 -3.19 4.73
N SER A 366 -13.65 -3.95 5.06
CA SER A 366 -12.53 -3.53 5.91
C SER A 366 -11.22 -3.71 5.14
N ILE A 367 -10.29 -2.77 5.32
CA ILE A 367 -8.93 -2.79 4.74
C ILE A 367 -7.84 -2.85 5.84
N ASP A 368 -8.26 -3.15 7.07
CA ASP A 368 -7.43 -3.12 8.28
C ASP A 368 -7.72 -4.33 9.17
N SER A 369 -7.89 -5.51 8.56
CA SER A 369 -8.10 -6.78 9.26
C SER A 369 -9.30 -6.76 10.23
N GLY A 370 -10.39 -6.09 9.83
CA GLY A 370 -11.65 -6.07 10.58
C GLY A 370 -11.72 -5.05 11.71
N ILE A 371 -10.75 -4.12 11.81
CA ILE A 371 -10.78 -3.06 12.83
C ILE A 371 -11.87 -2.03 12.49
N ASN A 372 -11.90 -1.54 11.24
CA ASN A 372 -12.89 -0.59 10.75
C ASN A 372 -13.62 -1.14 9.51
N TYR A 373 -14.93 -0.95 9.48
CA TYR A 373 -15.77 -1.33 8.35
C TYR A 373 -16.41 -0.10 7.70
N HIS A 374 -16.50 -0.14 6.37
CA HIS A 374 -17.00 0.93 5.52
C HIS A 374 -18.06 0.39 4.57
N LYS A 375 -19.08 1.20 4.29
CA LYS A 375 -20.08 0.94 3.25
C LYS A 375 -19.85 1.90 2.08
N PRO A 376 -18.85 1.63 1.23
CA PRO A 376 -18.59 2.51 0.11
C PRO A 376 -19.71 2.46 -0.91
N LEU A 377 -19.82 3.51 -1.70
CA LEU A 377 -20.74 3.58 -2.84
C LEU A 377 -20.07 3.01 -4.10
N MET A 378 -18.76 3.19 -4.20
CA MET A 378 -17.93 2.65 -5.27
C MET A 378 -16.63 2.07 -4.70
N ILE A 379 -16.16 0.97 -5.28
CA ILE A 379 -14.90 0.32 -4.92
C ILE A 379 -13.93 0.41 -6.09
N HIS A 380 -12.66 0.70 -5.80
CA HIS A 380 -11.57 0.67 -6.76
C HIS A 380 -10.72 -0.56 -6.51
N VAL A 381 -10.79 -1.51 -7.43
CA VAL A 381 -10.11 -2.79 -7.29
C VAL A 381 -8.66 -2.65 -7.78
N PHE A 382 -7.79 -2.24 -6.87
CA PHE A 382 -6.40 -1.99 -7.17
C PHE A 382 -5.61 -3.30 -7.19
N HIS A 383 -5.31 -3.76 -8.41
CA HIS A 383 -4.80 -5.09 -8.73
C HIS A 383 -5.81 -6.21 -8.44
N ARG A 384 -5.65 -7.36 -9.12
CA ARG A 384 -6.50 -8.56 -8.99
C ARG A 384 -7.96 -8.38 -9.46
N PHE A 385 -8.23 -7.41 -10.32
CA PHE A 385 -9.52 -7.32 -11.01
C PHE A 385 -9.77 -8.62 -11.78
N GLY A 386 -10.92 -9.27 -11.59
CA GLY A 386 -11.21 -10.54 -12.25
C GLY A 386 -10.60 -11.79 -11.59
N ASP A 387 -9.74 -11.68 -10.58
CA ASP A 387 -9.01 -12.83 -10.01
C ASP A 387 -9.91 -13.73 -9.14
N LYS A 388 -10.37 -14.84 -9.72
CA LYS A 388 -11.21 -15.85 -9.04
C LYS A 388 -10.54 -16.53 -7.85
N ASN A 389 -9.21 -16.46 -7.75
CA ASN A 389 -8.49 -17.01 -6.60
C ASN A 389 -8.47 -16.05 -5.40
N TRP A 390 -8.87 -14.79 -5.60
CA TRP A 390 -8.96 -13.82 -4.54
C TRP A 390 -10.36 -13.85 -3.92
N SER A 391 -10.43 -14.21 -2.63
CA SER A 391 -11.71 -14.38 -1.90
C SER A 391 -12.62 -13.15 -1.98
N ILE A 392 -12.05 -11.95 -1.97
CA ILE A 392 -12.81 -10.70 -2.07
C ILE A 392 -13.38 -10.49 -3.47
N TRP A 393 -12.70 -10.92 -4.54
CA TRP A 393 -13.30 -10.86 -5.88
C TRP A 393 -14.54 -11.74 -6.00
N ASN A 394 -14.52 -12.93 -5.39
CA ASN A 394 -15.68 -13.81 -5.36
C ASN A 394 -16.85 -13.18 -4.59
N VAL A 395 -16.57 -12.44 -3.51
CA VAL A 395 -17.59 -11.60 -2.84
C VAL A 395 -18.12 -10.54 -3.79
N ILE A 396 -17.24 -9.82 -4.50
CA ILE A 396 -17.64 -8.76 -5.43
C ILE A 396 -18.58 -9.30 -6.51
N GLU A 397 -18.23 -10.44 -7.10
CA GLU A 397 -19.04 -11.08 -8.12
C GLU A 397 -20.40 -11.54 -7.59
N ASN A 398 -20.44 -12.19 -6.43
CA ASN A 398 -21.69 -12.76 -5.91
C ASN A 398 -22.66 -11.71 -5.34
N GLU A 399 -22.13 -10.63 -4.75
CA GLU A 399 -22.94 -9.62 -4.05
C GLU A 399 -23.25 -8.40 -4.93
N PHE A 400 -22.35 -8.04 -5.86
CA PHE A 400 -22.42 -6.74 -6.55
C PHE A 400 -22.48 -6.80 -8.08
N LEU A 401 -22.06 -7.87 -8.75
CA LEU A 401 -22.24 -8.00 -10.20
C LEU A 401 -23.63 -8.61 -10.47
#